data_AF-A0A7M2WXU1-F1
#
_entry.id   AF-A0A7M2WXU1-F1
#
_cell.length_a   1.000
_cell.length_b   1.000
_cell.length_c   1.000
_cell.angle_alpha   90.00
_cell.angle_beta   90.00
_cell.angle_gamma   90.00
#
_symmetry.space_group_name_H-M   'P 1'
#
loop_
_entity.id
_entity.type
_entity.pdbx_description
1 polymer ?
#
loop_
_entity_poly.entity_id
_entity_poly.type
_entity_poly.pdbx_seq_one_letter_code
_entity_poly.pdbx_strand_id
1 'polypeptide(L)'
;MTTGQLTISDRPGLVRPETPVRIVPSSAAAVRPVRASIALAALDSVRSVASKPNFLTSVVLAIFSLGVAPALRWSARFRRSADANRRALLELARWGESRTKETEERRLLAAAYRVRFYPSLLTVAMVGIVAAVGAVAWGITQVTPGHDLGSWFIGLTYGALWPRYISVSAETSFVVFGVWSLGLTVAYSAHLLQVHLYAWSLRRFLDEFNKLAIAEGYAPVLLEPIGFGLSPWLLSCAALAMLSGFWAIPFAFAGATDCRLRSRAFGRVNKALAARVRDIIFSKPTFHRPGEGRTPATSRCVTDGCATPLARSARYCPRCGVATGVATMPGRAVRG
;
A
#
# COMPACT_ATOMS: atom_id res chain seq x y z
N MET A 1 -12.81 44.74 56.82
CA MET A 1 -12.21 43.39 56.97
C MET A 1 -13.34 42.45 57.32
N THR A 2 -13.84 41.71 56.35
CA THR A 2 -15.00 40.81 56.50
C THR A 2 -14.63 39.48 55.84
N THR A 3 -14.41 38.48 56.69
CA THR A 3 -14.02 37.12 56.34
C THR A 3 -15.26 36.33 55.94
N GLY A 4 -15.40 36.01 54.66
CA GLY A 4 -16.43 35.11 54.14
C GLY A 4 -15.98 33.66 54.18
N GLN A 5 -16.64 32.83 55.00
CA GLN A 5 -16.49 31.37 55.00
C GLN A 5 -17.21 30.77 53.78
N LEU A 6 -16.46 30.05 52.94
CA LEU A 6 -16.97 29.19 51.88
C LEU A 6 -17.10 27.75 52.42
N THR A 7 -18.33 27.31 52.62
CA THR A 7 -18.68 25.91 52.91
C THR A 7 -18.55 25.06 51.65
N ILE A 8 -17.57 24.15 51.66
CA ILE A 8 -17.38 23.10 50.66
C ILE A 8 -18.41 22.01 50.93
N SER A 9 -19.31 21.79 49.96
CA SER A 9 -20.34 20.75 49.98
C SER A 9 -19.73 19.45 49.45
N ASP A 10 -19.44 18.52 50.36
CA ASP A 10 -19.09 17.13 50.07
C ASP A 10 -20.31 16.40 49.48
N ARG A 11 -20.25 16.08 48.19
CA ARG A 11 -21.09 15.05 47.58
C ARG A 11 -20.24 13.79 47.39
N PRO A 12 -20.55 12.67 48.08
CA PRO A 12 -19.91 11.39 47.79
C PRO A 12 -20.36 10.91 46.40
N GLY A 13 -19.46 11.05 45.43
CA GLY A 13 -19.61 10.49 44.10
C GLY A 13 -19.55 8.96 44.15
N LEU A 14 -20.61 8.32 43.64
CA LEU A 14 -20.66 6.88 43.38
C LEU A 14 -19.43 6.43 42.59
N VAL A 15 -18.53 5.73 43.26
CA VAL A 15 -17.44 4.97 42.65
C VAL A 15 -18.08 3.84 41.85
N ARG A 16 -18.03 3.96 40.51
CA ARG A 16 -18.41 2.86 39.61
C ARG A 16 -17.39 1.74 39.81
N PRO A 17 -17.82 0.50 40.11
CA PRO A 17 -16.90 -0.62 40.22
C PRO A 17 -16.19 -0.82 38.88
N GLU A 18 -14.86 -0.75 38.91
CA GLU A 18 -13.99 -1.07 37.80
C GLU A 18 -14.24 -2.52 37.39
N THR A 19 -14.84 -2.71 36.22
CA THR A 19 -14.90 -4.03 35.60
C THR A 19 -13.47 -4.48 35.34
N PRO A 20 -13.00 -5.61 35.92
CA PRO A 20 -11.65 -6.09 35.69
C PRO A 20 -11.47 -6.31 34.19
N VAL A 21 -10.56 -5.54 33.60
CA VAL A 21 -10.15 -5.69 32.21
C VAL A 21 -9.56 -7.09 32.09
N ARG A 22 -10.34 -8.00 31.52
CA ARG A 22 -9.92 -9.36 31.21
C ARG A 22 -8.83 -9.26 30.15
N ILE A 23 -7.57 -9.24 30.58
CA ILE A 23 -6.40 -9.34 29.71
C ILE A 23 -6.49 -10.72 29.05
N VAL A 24 -6.98 -10.76 27.81
CA VAL A 24 -6.90 -11.95 26.98
C VAL A 24 -5.41 -12.14 26.67
N PRO A 25 -4.75 -13.20 27.16
CA PRO A 25 -3.35 -13.43 26.86
C PRO A 25 -3.19 -13.56 25.34
N SER A 26 -2.45 -12.62 24.77
CA SER A 26 -2.07 -12.64 23.36
C SER A 26 -1.27 -13.91 23.11
N SER A 27 -1.81 -14.81 22.29
CA SER A 27 -1.21 -16.07 21.84
C SER A 27 -0.01 -15.87 20.89
N ALA A 28 0.88 -14.92 21.21
CA ALA A 28 2.02 -14.54 20.39
C ALA A 28 3.22 -15.52 20.46
N ALA A 29 3.14 -16.57 21.28
CA ALA A 29 4.26 -17.47 21.54
C ALA A 29 4.41 -18.65 20.54
N ALA A 30 3.41 -18.96 19.70
CA ALA A 30 3.40 -20.21 18.93
C ALA A 30 3.87 -20.12 17.45
N VAL A 31 4.29 -18.96 16.94
CA VAL A 31 4.51 -18.76 15.48
C VAL A 31 6.00 -18.83 15.04
N ARG A 32 6.94 -19.26 15.89
CA ARG A 32 8.39 -19.09 15.62
C ARG A 32 9.23 -20.23 15.03
N PRO A 33 8.84 -21.52 14.90
CA PRO A 33 9.72 -22.51 14.27
C PRO A 33 9.57 -22.67 12.75
N VAL A 34 8.46 -22.23 12.13
CA VAL A 34 8.17 -22.51 10.70
C VAL A 34 9.06 -21.71 9.73
N ARG A 35 9.61 -20.56 10.16
CA ARG A 35 10.38 -19.69 9.24
C ARG A 35 11.83 -20.15 9.02
N ALA A 36 12.43 -20.81 10.01
CA ALA A 36 13.81 -21.30 9.90
C ALA A 36 13.89 -22.52 8.97
N SER A 37 12.90 -23.42 9.03
CA SER A 37 12.82 -24.59 8.16
C SER A 37 12.57 -24.22 6.68
N ILE A 38 11.77 -23.19 6.42
CA ILE A 38 11.55 -22.70 5.04
C ILE A 38 12.84 -22.10 4.44
N ALA A 39 13.64 -21.37 5.24
CA ALA A 39 14.88 -20.77 4.75
C ALA A 39 15.94 -21.84 4.41
N LEU A 40 16.07 -22.88 5.24
CA LEU A 40 16.98 -24.00 4.99
C LEU A 40 16.52 -24.87 3.80
N ALA A 41 15.21 -25.15 3.69
CA ALA A 41 14.66 -25.89 2.55
C ALA A 41 14.78 -25.13 1.22
N ALA A 42 14.68 -23.79 1.25
CA ALA A 42 14.93 -22.95 0.08
C ALA A 42 16.40 -22.99 -0.34
N LEU A 43 17.34 -22.97 0.62
CA LEU A 43 18.78 -23.11 0.34
C LEU A 43 19.13 -24.47 -0.26
N ASP A 44 18.53 -25.56 0.25
CA ASP A 44 18.75 -26.91 -0.30
C ASP A 44 18.11 -27.10 -1.69
N SER A 45 16.93 -26.51 -1.94
CA SER A 45 16.33 -26.50 -3.28
C SER A 45 17.17 -25.70 -4.29
N VAL A 46 17.80 -24.61 -3.86
CA VAL A 46 18.73 -23.85 -4.72
C VAL A 46 19.99 -24.66 -5.02
N ARG A 47 20.46 -25.45 -4.05
CA ARG A 47 21.64 -26.31 -4.20
C ARG A 47 21.39 -27.51 -5.12
N SER A 48 20.19 -28.10 -5.10
CA SER A 48 19.85 -29.25 -5.93
C SER A 48 19.55 -28.89 -7.40
N VAL A 49 19.11 -27.66 -7.66
CA VAL A 49 18.93 -27.12 -9.02
C VAL A 49 20.26 -26.74 -9.71
N ALA A 50 21.37 -26.74 -8.96
CA ALA A 50 22.70 -26.38 -9.47
C ALA A 50 23.39 -27.48 -10.31
N SER A 51 22.79 -28.65 -10.50
CA SER A 51 23.31 -29.69 -11.39
C SER A 51 22.98 -29.36 -12.86
N LYS A 52 23.79 -28.47 -13.45
CA LYS A 52 23.76 -28.01 -14.85
C LYS A 52 22.47 -27.28 -15.25
N PRO A 53 22.27 -26.03 -14.82
CA PRO A 53 21.19 -25.22 -15.36
C PRO A 53 21.43 -25.00 -16.87
N ASN A 54 20.48 -25.45 -17.70
CA ASN A 54 20.49 -25.16 -19.13
C ASN A 54 20.50 -23.63 -19.33
N PHE A 55 21.17 -23.15 -20.38
CA PHE A 55 21.32 -21.71 -20.70
C PHE A 55 20.02 -20.90 -20.52
N LEU A 56 18.90 -21.42 -21.02
CA LEU A 56 17.59 -20.78 -20.92
C LEU A 56 17.15 -20.57 -19.46
N THR A 57 17.41 -21.55 -18.60
CA THR A 57 17.09 -21.52 -17.17
C THR A 57 17.95 -20.49 -16.44
N SER A 58 19.25 -20.41 -16.74
CA SER A 58 20.16 -19.41 -16.14
C SER A 58 19.82 -17.98 -16.57
N VAL A 59 19.51 -17.75 -17.84
CA VAL A 59 19.08 -16.45 -18.36
C VAL A 59 17.73 -16.05 -17.79
N VAL A 60 16.76 -16.97 -17.75
CA VAL A 60 15.46 -16.73 -17.14
C VAL A 60 15.63 -16.45 -15.64
N LEU A 61 16.42 -17.24 -14.91
CA LEU A 61 16.70 -16.95 -13.50
C LEU A 61 17.35 -15.58 -13.34
N ALA A 62 18.39 -15.22 -14.07
CA ALA A 62 19.02 -13.93 -13.86
C ALA A 62 18.14 -12.72 -14.22
N ILE A 63 17.45 -12.79 -15.37
CA ILE A 63 16.60 -11.69 -15.84
C ILE A 63 15.31 -11.60 -15.03
N PHE A 64 14.65 -12.73 -14.76
CA PHE A 64 13.35 -12.76 -14.08
C PHE A 64 13.45 -12.80 -12.57
N SER A 65 14.43 -13.47 -11.99
CA SER A 65 14.41 -13.66 -10.53
C SER A 65 14.87 -12.44 -9.78
N LEU A 66 15.90 -11.69 -10.23
CA LEU A 66 16.50 -10.66 -9.35
C LEU A 66 16.99 -9.36 -10.05
N GLY A 67 17.10 -9.27 -11.39
CA GLY A 67 17.70 -8.10 -12.06
C GLY A 67 16.72 -7.06 -12.62
N VAL A 68 16.27 -7.24 -13.86
CA VAL A 68 15.54 -6.20 -14.62
C VAL A 68 14.02 -6.31 -14.46
N ALA A 69 13.50 -7.54 -14.44
CA ALA A 69 12.06 -7.77 -14.39
C ALA A 69 11.38 -7.18 -13.13
N PRO A 70 11.95 -7.30 -11.92
CA PRO A 70 11.38 -6.65 -10.73
C PRO A 70 11.36 -5.13 -10.86
N ALA A 71 12.43 -4.51 -11.36
CA ALA A 71 12.51 -3.05 -11.54
C ALA A 71 11.40 -2.52 -12.46
N LEU A 72 11.11 -3.22 -13.56
CA LEU A 72 10.02 -2.88 -14.48
C LEU A 72 8.65 -3.14 -13.85
N ARG A 73 8.44 -4.34 -13.29
CA ARG A 73 7.14 -4.78 -12.76
C ARG A 73 6.72 -3.95 -11.56
N TRP A 74 7.64 -3.62 -10.65
CA TRP A 74 7.35 -2.80 -9.48
C TRP A 74 7.00 -1.37 -9.88
N SER A 75 7.78 -0.76 -10.77
CA SER A 75 7.50 0.59 -11.26
C SER A 75 6.12 0.70 -11.91
N ALA A 76 5.76 -0.26 -12.79
CA ALA A 76 4.45 -0.28 -13.45
C ALA A 76 3.29 -0.56 -12.47
N ARG A 77 3.50 -1.44 -11.49
CA ARG A 77 2.48 -1.76 -10.48
C ARG A 77 2.28 -0.59 -9.51
N PHE A 78 3.38 0.03 -9.08
CA PHE A 78 3.36 1.21 -8.22
C PHE A 78 2.65 2.38 -8.90
N ARG A 79 2.95 2.66 -10.19
CA ARG A 79 2.24 3.69 -10.97
C ARG A 79 0.72 3.52 -10.92
N ARG A 80 0.23 2.31 -11.23
CA ARG A 80 -1.21 2.00 -11.19
C ARG A 80 -1.81 2.21 -9.80
N SER A 81 -1.13 1.76 -8.74
CA SER A 81 -1.60 1.96 -7.36
C SER A 81 -1.59 3.44 -6.96
N ALA A 82 -0.54 4.18 -7.33
CA ALA A 82 -0.39 5.61 -7.04
C ALA A 82 -1.47 6.45 -7.75
N ASP A 83 -1.78 6.15 -9.01
CA ASP A 83 -2.81 6.84 -9.79
C ASP A 83 -4.23 6.55 -9.30
N ALA A 84 -4.51 5.30 -8.90
CA ALA A 84 -5.78 4.94 -8.28
C ALA A 84 -5.97 5.68 -6.95
N ASN A 85 -4.93 5.69 -6.11
CA ASN A 85 -4.97 6.39 -4.83
C ASN A 85 -5.11 7.91 -5.02
N ARG A 86 -4.37 8.51 -5.97
CA ARG A 86 -4.48 9.95 -6.30
C ARG A 86 -5.90 10.35 -6.68
N ARG A 87 -6.59 9.55 -7.50
CA ARG A 87 -7.99 9.81 -7.88
C ARG A 87 -8.91 9.84 -6.67
N ALA A 88 -8.80 8.84 -5.78
CA ALA A 88 -9.58 8.80 -4.55
C ALA A 88 -9.32 10.03 -3.64
N LEU A 89 -8.06 10.48 -3.53
CA LEU A 89 -7.73 11.68 -2.74
C LEU A 89 -8.23 12.97 -3.38
N LEU A 90 -8.26 13.07 -4.71
CA LEU A 90 -8.82 14.21 -5.42
C LEU A 90 -10.35 14.29 -5.26
N GLU A 91 -11.04 13.14 -5.35
CA GLU A 91 -12.47 13.07 -5.09
C GLU A 91 -12.79 13.48 -3.64
N LEU A 92 -11.97 13.03 -2.68
CA LEU A 92 -12.08 13.43 -1.29
C LEU A 92 -11.86 14.94 -1.10
N ALA A 93 -10.86 15.52 -1.75
CA ALA A 93 -10.58 16.95 -1.67
C ALA A 93 -11.74 17.79 -2.25
N ARG A 94 -12.30 17.37 -3.40
CA ARG A 94 -13.49 18.01 -4.00
C ARG A 94 -14.75 17.84 -3.16
N TRP A 95 -14.87 16.76 -2.41
CA TRP A 95 -15.95 16.64 -1.42
C TRP A 95 -15.77 17.67 -0.30
N GLY A 96 -14.53 17.88 0.16
CA GLY A 96 -14.20 18.89 1.18
C GLY A 96 -14.43 20.34 0.76
N GLU A 97 -14.30 20.65 -0.54
CA GLU A 97 -14.63 21.95 -1.16
C GLU A 97 -16.04 22.42 -0.81
N SER A 98 -17.03 21.52 -0.84
CA SER A 98 -18.42 21.88 -0.51
C SER A 98 -18.67 22.28 0.95
N ARG A 99 -17.70 22.10 1.86
CA ARG A 99 -17.90 22.23 3.31
C ARG A 99 -16.98 23.23 4.01
N THR A 100 -15.94 23.70 3.35
CA THR A 100 -14.89 24.49 4.00
C THR A 100 -14.84 25.91 3.48
N LYS A 101 -14.11 26.79 4.19
CA LYS A 101 -13.79 28.12 3.67
C LYS A 101 -12.85 27.97 2.47
N GLU A 102 -13.03 28.82 1.48
CA GLU A 102 -12.30 28.82 0.19
C GLU A 102 -10.76 28.68 0.34
N THR A 103 -10.18 29.20 1.42
CA THR A 103 -8.73 29.13 1.66
C THR A 103 -8.22 27.74 2.06
N GLU A 104 -9.00 26.98 2.85
CA GLU A 104 -8.59 25.65 3.33
C GLU A 104 -8.76 24.59 2.25
N GLU A 105 -9.85 24.72 1.50
CA GLU A 105 -10.13 23.94 0.30
C GLU A 105 -8.95 23.97 -0.69
N ARG A 106 -8.52 25.17 -1.10
CA ARG A 106 -7.43 25.33 -2.07
C ARG A 106 -6.15 24.64 -1.60
N ARG A 107 -5.89 24.63 -0.28
CA ARG A 107 -4.73 23.93 0.30
C ARG A 107 -4.87 22.42 0.22
N LEU A 108 -6.04 21.87 0.56
CA LEU A 108 -6.29 20.43 0.49
C LEU A 108 -6.24 19.91 -0.95
N LEU A 109 -6.86 20.63 -1.89
CA LEU A 109 -6.84 20.32 -3.32
C LEU A 109 -5.40 20.39 -3.86
N ALA A 110 -4.65 21.45 -3.54
CA ALA A 110 -3.26 21.59 -3.94
C ALA A 110 -2.37 20.47 -3.36
N ALA A 111 -2.63 20.03 -2.14
CA ALA A 111 -1.94 18.88 -1.53
C ALA A 111 -2.28 17.58 -2.28
N ALA A 112 -3.54 17.35 -2.66
CA ALA A 112 -3.96 16.18 -3.42
C ALA A 112 -3.29 16.11 -4.81
N TYR A 113 -3.14 17.24 -5.50
CA TYR A 113 -2.42 17.31 -6.78
C TYR A 113 -0.93 16.99 -6.66
N ARG A 114 -0.31 17.26 -5.51
CA ARG A 114 1.09 16.92 -5.24
C ARG A 114 1.30 15.42 -5.01
N VAL A 115 0.25 14.68 -4.63
CA VAL A 115 0.31 13.20 -4.51
C VAL A 115 0.30 12.57 -5.89
N ARG A 116 1.46 12.53 -6.56
CA ARG A 116 1.59 11.98 -7.91
C ARG A 116 2.78 11.04 -8.03
N PHE A 117 2.70 10.15 -9.01
CA PHE A 117 3.86 9.43 -9.52
C PHE A 117 4.78 10.42 -10.25
N TYR A 118 6.09 10.36 -10.04
CA TYR A 118 7.07 11.21 -10.74
C TYR A 118 7.62 10.48 -11.98
N PRO A 119 7.25 10.89 -13.21
CA PRO A 119 7.71 10.22 -14.42
C PRO A 119 9.22 10.36 -14.65
N SER A 120 9.84 11.44 -14.17
CA SER A 120 11.28 11.67 -14.28
C SER A 120 12.10 10.56 -13.61
N LEU A 121 11.69 10.10 -12.43
CA LEU A 121 12.36 8.98 -11.75
C LEU A 121 12.18 7.66 -12.47
N LEU A 122 11.04 7.47 -13.16
CA LEU A 122 10.87 6.31 -14.04
C LEU A 122 11.84 6.38 -15.23
N THR A 123 12.01 7.55 -15.85
CA THR A 123 12.98 7.73 -16.94
C THR A 123 14.40 7.41 -16.47
N VAL A 124 14.82 7.90 -15.30
CA VAL A 124 16.12 7.57 -14.71
C VAL A 124 16.26 6.06 -14.51
N ALA A 125 15.21 5.40 -14.00
CA ALA A 125 15.23 3.96 -13.82
C ALA A 125 15.35 3.21 -15.16
N MET A 126 14.66 3.66 -16.20
CA MET A 126 14.74 3.07 -17.54
C MET A 126 16.12 3.24 -18.16
N VAL A 127 16.77 4.40 -17.98
CA VAL A 127 18.15 4.62 -18.44
C VAL A 127 19.10 3.64 -17.76
N GLY A 128 18.99 3.45 -16.44
CA GLY A 128 19.78 2.45 -15.71
C GLY A 128 19.56 1.03 -16.21
N ILE A 129 18.31 0.65 -16.49
CA ILE A 129 17.97 -0.67 -17.06
C ILE A 129 18.56 -0.84 -18.47
N VAL A 130 18.40 0.15 -19.35
CA VAL A 130 18.93 0.11 -20.72
C VAL A 130 20.45 -0.01 -20.71
N ALA A 131 21.14 0.73 -19.83
CA ALA A 131 22.59 0.62 -19.67
C ALA A 131 23.00 -0.80 -19.23
N ALA A 132 22.31 -1.37 -18.24
CA ALA A 132 22.60 -2.73 -17.75
C ALA A 132 22.39 -3.80 -18.84
N VAL A 133 21.25 -3.74 -19.55
CA VAL A 133 20.94 -4.68 -20.65
C VAL A 133 21.90 -4.48 -21.82
N GLY A 134 22.22 -3.23 -22.16
CA GLY A 134 23.17 -2.89 -23.22
C GLY A 134 24.58 -3.41 -22.95
N ALA A 135 25.05 -3.32 -21.70
CA ALA A 135 26.35 -3.88 -21.31
C ALA A 135 26.39 -5.41 -21.46
N VAL A 136 25.32 -6.10 -21.06
CA VAL A 136 25.21 -7.55 -21.28
C VAL A 136 25.19 -7.87 -22.78
N ALA A 137 24.37 -7.18 -23.56
CA ALA A 137 24.28 -7.39 -25.01
C ALA A 137 25.64 -7.16 -25.69
N TRP A 138 26.36 -6.10 -25.32
CA TRP A 138 27.71 -5.85 -25.80
C TRP A 138 28.67 -6.96 -25.39
N GLY A 139 28.63 -7.40 -24.13
CA GLY A 139 29.42 -8.54 -23.66
C GLY A 139 29.19 -9.81 -24.49
N ILE A 140 27.94 -10.10 -24.89
CA ILE A 140 27.61 -11.29 -25.68
C ILE A 140 28.38 -11.28 -27.00
N THR A 141 28.57 -10.12 -27.61
CA THR A 141 29.32 -9.99 -28.87
C THR A 141 30.81 -10.32 -28.74
N GLN A 142 31.33 -10.33 -27.51
CA GLN A 142 32.74 -10.62 -27.19
C GLN A 142 32.97 -12.10 -26.83
N VAL A 143 31.93 -12.93 -26.82
CA VAL A 143 32.03 -14.36 -26.46
C VAL A 143 32.65 -15.15 -27.60
N THR A 144 33.73 -15.88 -27.30
CA THR A 144 34.34 -16.81 -28.26
C THR A 144 33.35 -17.92 -28.65
N PRO A 145 33.18 -18.23 -29.96
CA PRO A 145 32.32 -19.31 -30.41
C PRO A 145 32.67 -20.64 -29.73
N GLY A 146 31.67 -21.37 -29.24
CA GLY A 146 31.84 -22.69 -28.61
C GLY A 146 31.80 -22.73 -27.08
N HIS A 147 31.68 -21.58 -26.41
CA HIS A 147 31.47 -21.54 -24.96
C HIS A 147 29.99 -21.56 -24.57
N ASP A 148 29.68 -22.19 -23.42
CA ASP A 148 28.34 -22.21 -22.85
C ASP A 148 27.96 -20.80 -22.37
N LEU A 149 26.98 -20.20 -23.04
CA LEU A 149 26.44 -18.88 -22.70
C LEU A 149 25.88 -18.81 -21.27
N GLY A 150 25.46 -19.95 -20.69
CA GLY A 150 24.97 -20.01 -19.31
C GLY A 150 26.08 -19.74 -18.29
N SER A 151 27.18 -20.48 -18.41
CA SER A 151 28.39 -20.26 -17.63
C SER A 151 28.96 -18.85 -17.80
N TRP A 152 28.94 -18.32 -19.03
CA TRP A 152 29.37 -16.97 -19.34
C TRP A 152 28.54 -15.90 -18.63
N PHE A 153 27.21 -16.03 -18.66
CA PHE A 153 26.31 -15.07 -18.02
C PHE A 153 26.49 -15.05 -16.50
N ILE A 154 26.67 -16.22 -15.87
CA ILE A 154 26.98 -16.33 -14.44
C ILE A 154 28.34 -15.69 -14.15
N GLY A 155 29.35 -15.93 -15.00
CA GLY A 155 30.65 -15.27 -14.93
C GLY A 155 30.57 -13.75 -15.09
N LEU A 156 29.68 -13.22 -15.91
CA LEU A 156 29.50 -11.76 -16.01
C LEU A 156 28.85 -11.13 -14.79
N THR A 157 27.88 -11.82 -14.19
CA THR A 157 27.08 -11.27 -13.10
C THR A 157 27.68 -11.54 -11.73
N TYR A 158 28.55 -12.55 -11.62
CA TYR A 158 29.16 -13.00 -10.36
C TYR A 158 30.67 -13.27 -10.48
N GLY A 159 31.31 -13.02 -11.62
CA GLY A 159 32.66 -13.51 -11.93
C GLY A 159 33.78 -12.96 -11.05
N ALA A 160 33.57 -11.81 -10.39
CA ALA A 160 34.50 -11.35 -9.36
C ALA A 160 34.72 -12.39 -8.25
N LEU A 161 33.71 -13.22 -7.97
CA LEU A 161 33.76 -14.32 -7.00
C LEU A 161 34.09 -15.68 -7.64
N TRP A 162 34.00 -15.81 -8.97
CA TRP A 162 34.12 -17.09 -9.67
C TRP A 162 35.00 -17.01 -10.92
N PRO A 163 36.35 -16.93 -10.76
CA PRO A 163 37.29 -16.77 -11.87
C PRO A 163 37.25 -17.92 -12.90
N ARG A 164 36.71 -19.08 -12.51
CA ARG A 164 36.65 -20.30 -13.34
C ARG A 164 35.69 -20.21 -14.53
N TYR A 165 34.85 -19.18 -14.61
CA TYR A 165 33.86 -19.00 -15.69
C TYR A 165 34.20 -17.85 -16.65
N ILE A 166 35.45 -17.39 -16.64
CA ILE A 166 35.90 -16.28 -17.48
C ILE A 166 36.25 -16.82 -18.87
N SER A 167 35.31 -16.71 -19.81
CA SER A 167 35.52 -16.98 -21.24
C SER A 167 35.79 -15.72 -22.08
N VAL A 168 35.96 -14.58 -21.42
CA VAL A 168 36.22 -13.25 -22.02
C VAL A 168 37.46 -12.64 -21.36
N SER A 169 38.01 -11.57 -21.93
CA SER A 169 39.07 -10.83 -21.22
C SER A 169 38.55 -10.33 -19.86
N ALA A 170 39.43 -10.34 -18.85
CA ALA A 170 39.09 -9.87 -17.50
C ALA A 170 38.57 -8.42 -17.49
N GLU A 171 39.12 -7.59 -18.38
CA GLU A 171 38.69 -6.21 -18.59
C GLU A 171 37.23 -6.11 -19.05
N THR A 172 36.85 -6.87 -20.09
CA THR A 172 35.46 -6.90 -20.57
C THR A 172 34.51 -7.39 -19.49
N SER A 173 34.88 -8.44 -18.74
CA SER A 173 34.07 -8.93 -17.62
C SER A 173 33.88 -7.86 -16.54
N PHE A 174 34.94 -7.13 -16.18
CA PHE A 174 34.86 -6.06 -15.18
C PHE A 174 33.98 -4.90 -15.63
N VAL A 175 34.13 -4.45 -16.89
CA VAL A 175 33.32 -3.38 -17.46
C VAL A 175 31.84 -3.77 -17.49
N VAL A 176 31.51 -4.96 -18.02
CA VAL A 176 30.13 -5.42 -18.10
C VAL A 176 29.51 -5.58 -16.72
N PHE A 177 30.22 -6.20 -15.77
CA PHE A 177 29.77 -6.33 -14.38
C PHE A 177 29.53 -4.96 -13.72
N GLY A 178 30.46 -4.02 -13.92
CA GLY A 178 30.39 -2.66 -13.37
C GLY A 178 29.18 -1.90 -13.90
N VAL A 179 28.99 -1.87 -15.22
CA VAL A 179 27.85 -1.19 -15.86
C VAL A 179 26.52 -1.86 -15.49
N TRP A 180 26.46 -3.20 -15.47
CA TRP A 180 25.28 -3.95 -15.01
C TRP A 180 24.90 -3.56 -13.58
N SER A 181 25.86 -3.64 -12.66
CA SER A 181 25.65 -3.36 -11.25
C SER A 181 25.26 -1.91 -10.99
N LEU A 182 25.93 -0.96 -11.65
CA LEU A 182 25.62 0.47 -11.55
C LEU A 182 24.24 0.77 -12.13
N GLY A 183 23.92 0.22 -13.30
CA GLY A 183 22.62 0.42 -13.96
C GLY A 183 21.45 -0.07 -13.12
N LEU A 184 21.55 -1.27 -12.52
CA LEU A 184 20.54 -1.78 -11.60
C LEU A 184 20.48 -0.98 -10.29
N THR A 185 21.62 -0.54 -9.75
CA THR A 185 21.67 0.32 -8.56
C THR A 185 20.92 1.62 -8.79
N VAL A 186 21.14 2.28 -9.93
CA VAL A 186 20.42 3.50 -10.33
C VAL A 186 18.92 3.21 -10.47
N ALA A 187 18.55 2.11 -11.14
CA ALA A 187 17.15 1.76 -11.34
C ALA A 187 16.39 1.54 -10.02
N TYR A 188 16.97 0.75 -9.11
CA TYR A 188 16.34 0.49 -7.82
C TYR A 188 16.35 1.69 -6.89
N SER A 189 17.41 2.51 -6.91
CA SER A 189 17.47 3.74 -6.11
C SER A 189 16.44 4.76 -6.58
N ALA A 190 16.25 4.91 -7.90
CA ALA A 190 15.21 5.77 -8.46
C ALA A 190 13.81 5.28 -8.06
N HIS A 191 13.55 3.97 -8.07
CA HIS A 191 12.28 3.40 -7.59
C HIS A 191 12.10 3.60 -6.07
N LEU A 192 13.14 3.41 -5.27
CA LEU A 192 13.09 3.65 -3.83
C LEU A 192 12.76 5.12 -3.53
N LEU A 193 13.47 6.05 -4.18
CA LEU A 193 13.22 7.48 -4.05
C LEU A 193 11.79 7.85 -4.47
N GLN A 194 11.29 7.25 -5.55
CA GLN A 194 9.91 7.41 -6.01
C GLN A 194 8.89 7.07 -4.93
N VAL A 195 9.09 5.93 -4.25
CA VAL A 195 8.22 5.48 -3.14
C VAL A 195 8.28 6.45 -1.97
N HIS A 196 9.46 6.94 -1.60
CA HIS A 196 9.64 7.90 -0.51
C HIS A 196 9.02 9.27 -0.79
N LEU A 197 9.24 9.83 -1.98
CA LEU A 197 8.64 11.13 -2.37
C LEU A 197 7.11 11.05 -2.43
N TYR A 198 6.57 9.93 -2.93
CA TYR A 198 5.13 9.69 -2.92
C TYR A 198 4.59 9.64 -1.50
N ALA A 199 5.23 8.87 -0.62
CA ALA A 199 4.82 8.77 0.79
C ALA A 199 4.87 10.10 1.52
N TRP A 200 5.90 10.91 1.26
CA TRP A 200 6.01 12.25 1.82
C TRP A 200 4.88 13.17 1.33
N SER A 201 4.55 13.11 0.05
CA SER A 201 3.41 13.85 -0.51
C SER A 201 2.09 13.41 0.12
N LEU A 202 1.92 12.10 0.35
CA LEU A 202 0.75 11.55 1.03
C LEU A 202 0.65 12.04 2.49
N ARG A 203 1.77 12.14 3.22
CA ARG A 203 1.79 12.73 4.57
C ARG A 203 1.31 14.17 4.56
N ARG A 204 1.85 15.00 3.65
CA ARG A 204 1.43 16.40 3.50
C ARG A 204 -0.06 16.53 3.20
N PHE A 205 -0.62 15.65 2.38
CA PHE A 205 -2.06 15.60 2.16
C PHE A 205 -2.82 15.27 3.44
N LEU A 206 -2.38 14.26 4.20
CA LEU A 206 -3.00 13.89 5.46
C LEU A 206 -2.90 15.00 6.51
N ASP A 207 -1.81 15.76 6.52
CA ASP A 207 -1.65 16.90 7.43
C ASP A 207 -2.71 17.98 7.14
N GLU A 208 -2.95 18.33 5.86
CA GLU A 208 -4.01 19.26 5.49
C GLU A 208 -5.41 18.70 5.79
N PHE A 209 -5.64 17.41 5.50
CA PHE A 209 -6.91 16.76 5.84
C PHE A 209 -7.17 16.73 7.35
N ASN A 210 -6.12 16.48 8.14
CA ASN A 210 -6.23 16.41 9.60
C ASN A 210 -6.52 17.77 10.22
N LYS A 211 -6.02 18.88 9.65
CA LYS A 211 -6.44 20.23 10.09
C LYS A 211 -7.95 20.40 9.96
N LEU A 212 -8.52 19.99 8.82
CA LEU A 212 -9.96 20.00 8.59
C LEU A 212 -10.70 19.07 9.57
N ALA A 213 -10.23 17.84 9.72
CA ALA A 213 -10.85 16.87 10.62
C ALA A 213 -10.85 17.37 12.08
N ILE A 214 -9.75 17.97 12.54
CA ILE A 214 -9.62 18.52 13.90
C ILE A 214 -10.51 19.75 14.09
N ALA A 215 -10.60 20.64 13.09
CA ALA A 215 -11.51 21.78 13.13
C ALA A 215 -12.98 21.34 13.27
N GLU A 216 -13.31 20.15 12.77
CA GLU A 216 -14.62 19.52 12.88
C GLU A 216 -14.79 18.59 14.10
N GLY A 217 -13.79 18.53 15.00
CA GLY A 217 -13.84 17.74 16.23
C GLY A 217 -13.54 16.25 16.08
N TYR A 218 -12.92 15.83 14.98
CA TYR A 218 -12.56 14.43 14.71
C TYR A 218 -11.10 14.12 15.01
N ALA A 219 -10.85 12.86 15.39
CA ALA A 219 -9.50 12.36 15.59
C ALA A 219 -8.72 12.25 14.26
N PRO A 220 -7.43 12.63 14.25
CA PRO A 220 -6.61 12.67 13.05
C PRO A 220 -6.37 11.28 12.45
N VAL A 221 -6.19 11.23 11.14
CA VAL A 221 -5.76 10.04 10.40
C VAL A 221 -4.23 10.03 10.32
N LEU A 222 -3.62 9.06 10.99
CA LEU A 222 -2.17 8.92 11.04
C LEU A 222 -1.66 8.00 9.93
N LEU A 223 -0.59 8.41 9.24
CA LEU A 223 0.17 7.52 8.38
C LEU A 223 1.18 6.75 9.23
N GLU A 224 1.10 5.43 9.19
CA GLU A 224 2.12 4.59 9.81
C GLU A 224 3.51 4.92 9.22
N PRO A 225 4.55 5.08 10.06
CA PRO A 225 5.88 5.35 9.57
C PRO A 225 6.34 4.21 8.64
N ILE A 226 6.88 4.58 7.48
CA ILE A 226 7.50 3.63 6.55
C ILE A 226 8.88 3.30 7.12
N GLY A 227 8.91 2.42 8.10
CA GLY A 227 10.13 1.96 8.73
C GLY A 227 10.73 0.74 8.01
N PHE A 228 12.02 0.50 8.28
CA PHE A 228 12.79 -0.67 7.82
C PHE A 228 12.69 -1.82 8.83
N GLY A 229 11.48 -2.35 9.03
CA GLY A 229 11.36 -3.54 9.89
C GLY A 229 11.94 -4.78 9.21
N LEU A 230 12.30 -5.80 10.01
CA LEU A 230 12.74 -7.10 9.52
C LEU A 230 11.74 -7.64 8.49
N SER A 231 12.17 -7.67 7.22
CA SER A 231 11.36 -8.13 6.10
C SER A 231 12.13 -9.19 5.33
N PRO A 232 11.45 -10.15 4.65
CA PRO A 232 12.13 -11.18 3.87
C PRO A 232 13.10 -10.59 2.83
N TRP A 233 12.89 -9.34 2.42
CA TRP A 233 13.80 -8.61 1.53
C TRP A 233 15.20 -8.38 2.13
N LEU A 234 15.33 -8.22 3.45
CA LEU A 234 16.66 -8.09 4.08
C LEU A 234 17.45 -9.40 4.01
N LEU A 235 16.78 -10.55 4.07
CA LEU A 235 17.42 -11.85 3.85
C LEU A 235 17.89 -11.97 2.40
N SER A 236 17.06 -11.57 1.43
CA SER A 236 17.45 -11.52 0.01
C SER A 236 18.62 -10.55 -0.21
N CYS A 237 18.62 -9.40 0.47
CA CYS A 237 19.72 -8.43 0.44
C CYS A 237 21.02 -9.06 0.94
N ALA A 238 20.99 -9.71 2.10
CA ALA A 238 22.16 -10.34 2.70
C ALA A 238 22.71 -11.45 1.78
N ALA A 239 21.83 -12.32 1.28
CA ALA A 239 22.20 -13.39 0.37
C ALA A 239 22.85 -12.86 -0.93
N LEU A 240 22.28 -11.81 -1.53
CA LEU A 240 22.82 -11.24 -2.76
C LEU A 240 24.07 -10.38 -2.55
N ALA A 241 24.16 -9.65 -1.44
CA ALA A 241 25.35 -8.87 -1.10
C ALA A 241 26.56 -9.78 -0.86
N MET A 242 26.35 -10.96 -0.27
CA MET A 242 27.38 -12.01 -0.16
C MET A 242 27.85 -12.51 -1.54
N LEU A 243 27.02 -12.39 -2.58
CA LEU A 243 27.34 -12.74 -3.96
C LEU A 243 27.81 -11.52 -4.78
N SER A 244 28.41 -10.51 -4.14
CA SER A 244 28.89 -9.25 -4.76
C SER A 244 27.81 -8.39 -5.46
N GLY A 245 26.54 -8.70 -5.26
CA GLY A 245 25.43 -7.93 -5.81
C GLY A 245 25.13 -6.68 -5.01
N PHE A 246 25.97 -5.63 -5.10
CA PHE A 246 25.74 -4.38 -4.34
C PHE A 246 24.41 -3.69 -4.69
N TRP A 247 23.93 -3.87 -5.93
CA TRP A 247 22.61 -3.42 -6.38
C TRP A 247 21.45 -4.09 -5.62
N ALA A 248 21.71 -5.20 -4.92
CA ALA A 248 20.71 -5.88 -4.09
C ALA A 248 20.29 -5.07 -2.87
N ILE A 249 21.15 -4.15 -2.41
CA ILE A 249 20.86 -3.26 -1.28
C ILE A 249 19.67 -2.36 -1.63
N PRO A 250 19.75 -1.47 -2.66
CA PRO A 250 18.60 -0.65 -3.03
C PRO A 250 17.42 -1.50 -3.50
N PHE A 251 17.63 -2.65 -4.15
CA PHE A 251 16.55 -3.59 -4.52
C PHE A 251 15.72 -4.02 -3.31
N ALA A 252 16.38 -4.49 -2.26
CA ALA A 252 15.70 -4.97 -1.06
C ALA A 252 14.96 -3.85 -0.35
N PHE A 253 15.57 -2.66 -0.26
CA PHE A 253 14.89 -1.49 0.31
C PHE A 253 13.69 -1.06 -0.54
N ALA A 254 13.81 -1.05 -1.86
CA ALA A 254 12.73 -0.66 -2.76
C ALA A 254 11.56 -1.65 -2.68
N GLY A 255 11.84 -2.95 -2.70
CA GLY A 255 10.82 -4.00 -2.57
C GLY A 255 10.12 -3.98 -1.21
N ALA A 256 10.87 -3.80 -0.12
CA ALA A 256 10.33 -3.72 1.22
C ALA A 256 9.45 -2.48 1.42
N THR A 257 9.90 -1.31 0.95
CA THR A 257 9.16 -0.05 1.08
C THR A 257 7.91 -0.04 0.21
N ASP A 258 7.99 -0.48 -1.06
CA ASP A 258 6.82 -0.59 -1.96
C ASP A 258 5.76 -1.53 -1.39
N CYS A 259 6.18 -2.73 -0.97
CA CYS A 259 5.26 -3.74 -0.45
C CYS A 259 4.52 -3.27 0.80
N ARG A 260 5.25 -2.63 1.74
CA ARG A 260 4.65 -2.06 2.96
C ARG A 260 3.70 -0.92 2.64
N LEU A 261 4.10 0.03 1.81
CA LEU A 261 3.29 1.18 1.45
C LEU A 261 1.97 0.73 0.80
N ARG A 262 2.04 -0.16 -0.19
CA ARG A 262 0.86 -0.60 -0.95
C ARG A 262 -0.04 -1.54 -0.17
N SER A 263 0.53 -2.54 0.50
CA SER A 263 -0.28 -3.59 1.15
C SER A 263 -0.86 -3.14 2.48
N ARG A 264 -0.14 -2.27 3.21
CA ARG A 264 -0.53 -1.88 4.57
C ARG A 264 -0.98 -0.43 4.66
N ALA A 265 -0.20 0.51 4.14
CA ALA A 265 -0.49 1.92 4.35
C ALA A 265 -1.68 2.39 3.49
N PHE A 266 -1.72 2.09 2.19
CA PHE A 266 -2.84 2.52 1.33
C PHE A 266 -4.19 1.98 1.80
N GLY A 267 -4.28 0.69 2.08
CA GLY A 267 -5.51 0.07 2.57
C GLY A 267 -5.99 0.65 3.89
N ARG A 268 -5.08 0.89 4.85
CA ARG A 268 -5.42 1.45 6.16
C ARG A 268 -5.81 2.93 6.06
N VAL A 269 -5.04 3.73 5.34
CA VAL A 269 -5.30 5.16 5.13
C VAL A 269 -6.65 5.35 4.44
N ASN A 270 -6.92 4.62 3.36
CA ASN A 270 -8.18 4.77 2.63
C ASN A 270 -9.39 4.35 3.46
N LYS A 271 -9.26 3.28 4.26
CA LYS A 271 -10.31 2.88 5.22
C LYS A 271 -10.52 3.93 6.31
N ALA A 272 -9.44 4.49 6.87
CA ALA A 272 -9.51 5.52 7.90
C ALA A 272 -10.11 6.82 7.38
N LEU A 273 -9.69 7.28 6.19
CA LEU A 273 -10.26 8.45 5.51
C LEU A 273 -11.75 8.23 5.23
N ALA A 274 -12.13 7.09 4.65
CA ALA A 274 -13.54 6.79 4.37
C ALA A 274 -14.39 6.73 5.65
N ALA A 275 -13.87 6.15 6.73
CA ALA A 275 -14.54 6.16 8.03
C ALA A 275 -14.73 7.59 8.55
N ARG A 276 -13.69 8.43 8.48
CA ARG A 276 -13.77 9.84 8.94
C ARG A 276 -14.74 10.68 8.13
N VAL A 277 -14.72 10.54 6.81
CA VAL A 277 -15.69 11.20 5.93
C VAL A 277 -17.11 10.78 6.28
N ARG A 278 -17.33 9.49 6.52
CA ARG A 278 -18.62 8.96 6.94
C ARG A 278 -19.06 9.59 8.28
N ASP A 279 -18.17 9.65 9.26
CA ASP A 279 -18.46 10.25 10.56
C ASP A 279 -18.81 11.75 10.42
N ILE A 280 -18.12 12.50 9.54
CA ILE A 280 -18.37 13.90 9.22
C ILE A 280 -19.72 14.10 8.50
N ILE A 281 -20.09 13.17 7.62
CA ILE A 281 -21.36 13.24 6.90
C ILE A 281 -22.54 13.02 7.85
N PHE A 282 -22.44 12.06 8.78
CA PHE A 282 -23.55 11.69 9.65
C PHE A 282 -23.69 12.50 10.95
N SER A 283 -22.63 13.18 11.42
CA SER A 283 -22.70 13.99 12.65
C SER A 283 -23.43 15.32 12.50
N LYS A 284 -23.52 15.86 11.28
CA LYS A 284 -24.23 17.11 10.98
C LYS A 284 -25.53 16.76 10.24
N PRO A 285 -26.63 16.43 10.95
CA PRO A 285 -27.93 16.18 10.33
C PRO A 285 -28.59 17.42 9.69
N THR A 286 -27.91 18.56 9.64
CA THR A 286 -28.49 19.87 9.28
C THR A 286 -27.99 20.44 7.94
N PHE A 287 -27.85 19.61 6.91
CA PHE A 287 -28.09 20.11 5.56
C PHE A 287 -29.58 19.99 5.24
N HIS A 288 -30.39 20.83 5.90
CA HIS A 288 -31.67 21.21 5.31
C HIS A 288 -31.33 21.94 4.02
N ARG A 289 -31.50 21.28 2.88
CA ARG A 289 -31.45 21.91 1.56
C ARG A 289 -32.41 23.10 1.60
N PRO A 290 -31.95 24.36 1.55
CA PRO A 290 -32.83 25.51 1.59
C PRO A 290 -33.62 25.50 0.27
N GLY A 291 -34.89 25.12 0.34
CA GLY A 291 -35.77 25.02 -0.83
C GLY A 291 -36.51 23.71 -1.01
N GLU A 292 -36.18 22.64 -0.27
CA GLU A 292 -36.96 21.40 -0.32
C GLU A 292 -38.09 21.46 0.71
N GLY A 293 -39.07 22.34 0.42
CA GLY A 293 -40.33 22.40 1.14
C GLY A 293 -41.00 21.03 1.13
N ARG A 294 -41.28 20.51 2.33
CA ARG A 294 -42.13 19.33 2.58
C ARG A 294 -41.91 18.16 1.60
N THR A 295 -40.89 17.36 1.82
CA THR A 295 -40.91 15.98 1.30
C THR A 295 -41.48 15.00 2.33
N PRO A 296 -42.24 13.99 1.87
CA PRO A 296 -43.40 13.46 2.59
C PRO A 296 -43.02 12.26 3.45
N ALA A 297 -43.82 12.00 4.48
CA ALA A 297 -43.69 10.92 5.46
C ALA A 297 -42.99 9.66 4.90
N THR A 298 -41.86 9.29 5.49
CA THR A 298 -41.23 7.98 5.30
C THR A 298 -42.23 6.89 5.68
N SER A 299 -42.58 6.00 4.75
CA SER A 299 -43.40 4.85 5.05
C SER A 299 -42.64 3.91 6.00
N ARG A 300 -43.35 3.36 7.00
CA ARG A 300 -42.81 2.31 7.88
C ARG A 300 -43.21 0.94 7.34
N CYS A 301 -42.42 -0.09 7.65
CA CYS A 301 -42.78 -1.47 7.33
C CYS A 301 -44.13 -1.84 7.97
N VAL A 302 -45.02 -2.45 7.18
CA VAL A 302 -46.39 -2.87 7.57
C VAL A 302 -46.40 -4.04 8.55
N THR A 303 -45.31 -4.82 8.62
CA THR A 303 -45.23 -5.97 9.53
C THR A 303 -45.32 -5.51 10.99
N ASP A 304 -46.32 -6.02 11.72
CA ASP A 304 -46.48 -5.76 13.15
C ASP A 304 -45.18 -6.05 13.92
N GLY A 305 -44.76 -5.09 14.73
CA GLY A 305 -43.51 -5.15 15.50
C GLY A 305 -42.21 -4.81 14.73
N CYS A 306 -42.21 -4.72 13.40
CA CYS A 306 -41.01 -4.37 12.65
C CYS A 306 -40.76 -2.85 12.61
N ALA A 307 -41.81 -2.09 12.23
CA ALA A 307 -41.89 -0.62 12.14
C ALA A 307 -40.68 0.12 11.53
N THR A 308 -39.82 -0.60 10.80
CA THR A 308 -38.56 -0.07 10.29
C THR A 308 -38.87 0.96 9.21
N PRO A 309 -38.27 2.17 9.25
CA PRO A 309 -38.48 3.18 8.23
C PRO A 309 -37.92 2.68 6.88
N LEU A 310 -38.69 2.85 5.83
CA LEU A 310 -38.36 2.39 4.48
C LEU A 310 -38.07 3.59 3.58
N ALA A 311 -37.04 3.46 2.75
CA ALA A 311 -36.85 4.36 1.62
C ALA A 311 -38.00 4.16 0.62
N ARG A 312 -38.46 5.22 -0.06
CA ARG A 312 -39.54 5.13 -1.07
C ARG A 312 -39.29 4.11 -2.18
N SER A 313 -38.02 3.83 -2.47
CA SER A 313 -37.58 2.88 -3.50
C SER A 313 -37.20 1.51 -2.93
N ALA A 314 -37.35 1.27 -1.62
CA ALA A 314 -37.12 -0.05 -1.05
C ALA A 314 -38.17 -1.01 -1.62
N ARG A 315 -37.70 -2.14 -2.18
CA ARG A 315 -38.58 -3.26 -2.59
C ARG A 315 -38.79 -4.27 -1.48
N TYR A 316 -37.90 -4.27 -0.48
CA TYR A 316 -37.94 -5.18 0.66
C TYR A 316 -37.54 -4.43 1.92
N CYS A 317 -38.12 -4.82 3.06
CA CYS A 317 -37.70 -4.34 4.36
C CYS A 317 -36.34 -4.96 4.73
N PRO A 318 -35.33 -4.15 5.11
CA PRO A 318 -34.01 -4.67 5.45
C PRO A 318 -33.99 -5.49 6.75
N ARG A 319 -35.03 -5.36 7.58
CA ARG A 319 -35.11 -6.06 8.88
C ARG A 319 -35.87 -7.38 8.80
N CYS A 320 -37.04 -7.40 8.17
CA CYS A 320 -37.88 -8.61 8.10
C CYS A 320 -37.95 -9.26 6.71
N GLY A 321 -37.35 -8.65 5.68
CA GLY A 321 -37.36 -9.18 4.31
C GLY A 321 -38.70 -9.08 3.57
N VAL A 322 -39.75 -8.54 4.21
CA VAL A 322 -41.09 -8.42 3.60
C VAL A 322 -41.06 -7.42 2.44
N ALA A 323 -41.68 -7.79 1.31
CA ALA A 323 -41.77 -6.96 0.13
C ALA A 323 -42.64 -5.73 0.39
N THR A 324 -42.11 -4.56 0.06
CA THR A 324 -42.73 -3.26 0.32
C THR A 324 -43.39 -2.82 -0.98
N GLY A 325 -44.70 -3.09 -1.12
CA GLY A 325 -45.45 -2.70 -2.32
C GLY A 325 -46.39 -3.74 -2.91
N VAL A 326 -46.64 -4.88 -2.25
CA VAL A 326 -47.82 -5.69 -2.61
C VAL A 326 -49.02 -4.93 -2.07
N ALA A 327 -49.56 -4.02 -2.89
CA ALA A 327 -50.93 -3.58 -2.75
C ALA A 327 -51.77 -4.86 -2.80
N THR A 328 -52.17 -5.36 -1.63
CA THR A 328 -53.22 -6.36 -1.51
C THR A 328 -54.41 -5.80 -2.26
N MET A 329 -54.61 -6.23 -3.51
CA MET A 329 -55.88 -6.03 -4.17
C MET A 329 -56.91 -6.70 -3.25
N PRO A 330 -57.90 -5.95 -2.73
CA PRO A 330 -58.92 -6.54 -1.88
C PRO A 330 -59.58 -7.66 -2.66
N GLY A 331 -59.51 -8.87 -2.10
CA GLY A 331 -60.02 -10.08 -2.71
C GLY A 331 -61.46 -9.88 -3.14
N ARG A 332 -61.71 -10.03 -4.44
CA ARG A 332 -63.04 -10.12 -5.02
C ARG A 332 -63.65 -11.40 -4.46
N ALA A 333 -64.60 -11.26 -3.53
CA ALA A 333 -65.37 -12.37 -2.99
C ALA A 333 -66.07 -13.10 -4.14
N VAL A 334 -65.62 -14.32 -4.45
CA VAL A 334 -66.37 -15.26 -5.29
C VAL A 334 -67.47 -15.83 -4.41
N ARG A 335 -68.72 -15.39 -4.63
CA ARG A 335 -69.91 -16.04 -4.07
C ARG A 335 -70.12 -17.34 -4.85
N GLY A 336 -70.03 -18.47 -4.14
CA GLY A 336 -70.74 -19.71 -4.44
C GLY A 336 -71.81 -19.89 -3.38
#